data_AF-A0A6A3PP31-F1
#
_entry.id   AF-A0A6A3PP31-F1
#
_cell.length_a   1.000
_cell.length_b   1.000
_cell.length_c   1.000
_cell.angle_alpha   90.00
_cell.angle_beta   90.00
_cell.angle_gamma   90.00
#
_symmetry.space_group_name_H-M   'P 1'
#
loop_
_entity.id
_entity.type
_entity.pdbx_description
1 polymer ?
#
loop_
_entity_poly.entity_id
_entity_poly.type
_entity_poly.pdbx_seq_one_letter_code
_entity_poly.pdbx_strand_id
1 'polypeptide(L)'
;MFEALTAELQARDEERGRVLRVEAQRRASDETKQREAEQLLRKRLKRLEHAKTRRKRRAERERLAAELAKSGTATVVQSTREQASGAEAVGLEKSVATEAIVAMPEPNEAFRSALDWSARAAQALQEVRTRQLELKDGFATLAVAESRRQEALAAGNVVGEGKMREGVAQQLVLAAAGLDAIGEKSWTAVDDTPLQCSRTRRRFEKRVRKAKAKEKREWQAAL
;
A
#
# COMPACT_ATOMS: atom_id res chain seq x y z
N MET A 1 27.84 -3.16 -73.54
CA MET A 1 26.96 -1.99 -73.26
C MET A 1 25.56 -2.42 -72.79
N PHE A 2 24.84 -3.32 -73.48
CA PHE A 2 23.50 -3.77 -73.07
C PHE A 2 23.46 -4.62 -71.77
N GLU A 3 24.48 -5.45 -71.51
CA GLU A 3 24.52 -6.29 -70.30
C GLU A 3 24.76 -5.49 -69.02
N ALA A 4 25.55 -4.42 -69.07
CA ALA A 4 25.77 -3.54 -67.93
C ALA A 4 24.49 -2.77 -67.55
N LEU A 5 23.74 -2.31 -68.55
CA LEU A 5 22.49 -1.57 -68.37
C LEU A 5 21.37 -2.44 -67.78
N THR A 6 21.32 -3.72 -68.16
CA THR A 6 20.35 -4.69 -67.61
C THR A 6 20.68 -5.09 -66.18
N ALA A 7 21.97 -5.26 -65.85
CA ALA A 7 22.42 -5.50 -64.48
C ALA A 7 22.11 -4.30 -63.54
N GLU A 8 22.31 -3.07 -64.01
CA GLU A 8 21.96 -1.86 -63.24
C GLU A 8 20.45 -1.72 -63.01
N LEU A 9 19.62 -2.07 -64.01
CA LEU A 9 18.16 -2.08 -63.85
C LEU A 9 17.70 -3.12 -62.82
N GLN A 10 18.28 -4.33 -62.85
CA GLN A 10 17.99 -5.37 -61.87
C GLN A 10 18.40 -4.96 -60.45
N ALA A 11 19.57 -4.34 -60.29
CA ALA A 11 20.01 -3.82 -58.99
C ALA A 11 19.05 -2.75 -58.42
N ARG A 12 18.56 -1.83 -59.27
CA ARG A 12 17.57 -0.82 -58.88
C ARG A 12 16.23 -1.42 -58.48
N ASP A 13 15.78 -2.46 -59.17
CA ASP A 13 14.52 -3.13 -58.83
C ASP A 13 14.63 -3.94 -57.54
N GLU A 14 15.80 -4.53 -57.25
CA GLU A 14 16.08 -5.14 -55.95
C GLU A 14 16.10 -4.12 -54.82
N GLU A 15 16.73 -2.96 -55.01
CA GLU A 15 16.75 -1.88 -54.03
C GLU A 15 15.35 -1.36 -53.74
N ARG A 16 14.54 -1.13 -54.79
CA ARG A 16 13.12 -0.78 -54.65
C ARG A 16 12.33 -1.86 -53.89
N GLY A 17 12.57 -3.12 -54.21
CA GLY A 17 11.97 -4.25 -53.50
C GLY A 17 12.34 -4.29 -52.01
N ARG A 18 13.58 -3.96 -51.66
CA ARG A 18 14.05 -3.86 -50.26
C ARG A 18 13.38 -2.68 -49.54
N VAL A 19 13.31 -1.52 -50.16
CA VAL A 19 12.65 -0.32 -49.61
C VAL A 19 11.17 -0.60 -49.31
N LEU A 20 10.45 -1.20 -50.27
CA LEU A 20 9.03 -1.54 -50.08
C LEU A 20 8.79 -2.52 -48.93
N ARG A 21 9.69 -3.49 -48.71
CA ARG A 21 9.61 -4.40 -47.56
C ARG A 21 9.81 -3.69 -46.23
N VAL A 22 10.78 -2.77 -46.15
CA VAL A 22 11.04 -1.97 -44.95
C VAL A 22 9.84 -1.06 -44.66
N GLU A 23 9.25 -0.44 -45.68
CA GLU A 23 8.05 0.36 -45.52
C GLU A 23 6.85 -0.47 -45.05
N ALA A 24 6.65 -1.66 -45.60
CA ALA A 24 5.59 -2.57 -45.15
C ALA A 24 5.77 -2.97 -43.68
N GLN A 25 7.00 -3.25 -43.25
CA GLN A 25 7.32 -3.57 -41.85
C GLN A 25 7.10 -2.36 -40.92
N ARG A 26 7.43 -1.15 -41.37
CA ARG A 26 7.16 0.08 -40.62
C ARG A 26 5.66 0.31 -40.45
N ARG A 27 4.88 0.19 -41.54
CA ARG A 27 3.41 0.32 -41.49
C ARG A 27 2.78 -0.72 -40.55
N ALA A 28 3.20 -1.97 -40.65
CA ALA A 28 2.73 -3.02 -39.73
C ALA A 28 3.08 -2.71 -38.26
N SER A 29 4.28 -2.21 -38.00
CA SER A 29 4.71 -1.78 -36.66
C SER A 29 3.87 -0.60 -36.16
N ASP A 30 3.60 0.38 -37.00
CA ASP A 30 2.84 1.57 -36.62
C ASP A 30 1.35 1.24 -36.39
N GLU A 31 0.77 0.33 -37.15
CA GLU A 31 -0.57 -0.21 -36.88
C GLU A 31 -0.65 -0.90 -35.51
N THR A 32 0.37 -1.68 -35.13
CA THR A 32 0.39 -2.30 -33.80
C THR A 32 0.49 -1.25 -32.69
N LYS A 33 1.34 -0.22 -32.86
CA LYS A 33 1.45 0.90 -31.92
C LYS A 33 0.13 1.66 -31.79
N GLN A 34 -0.57 1.90 -32.90
CA GLN A 34 -1.87 2.57 -32.91
C GLN A 34 -2.92 1.76 -32.16
N ARG A 35 -3.01 0.45 -32.44
CA ARG A 35 -3.94 -0.46 -31.72
C ARG A 35 -3.65 -0.50 -30.22
N GLU A 36 -2.38 -0.54 -29.83
CA GLU A 36 -1.99 -0.47 -28.41
C GLU A 36 -2.37 0.88 -27.78
N ALA A 37 -2.15 1.98 -28.48
CA ALA A 37 -2.52 3.32 -28.01
C ALA A 37 -4.03 3.44 -27.81
N GLU A 38 -4.84 2.97 -28.76
CA GLU A 38 -6.29 2.94 -28.64
C GLU A 38 -6.76 2.08 -27.46
N GLN A 39 -6.16 0.90 -27.26
CA GLN A 39 -6.48 0.05 -26.10
C GLN A 39 -6.18 0.76 -24.77
N LEU A 40 -5.06 1.48 -24.69
CA LEU A 40 -4.70 2.25 -23.50
C LEU A 40 -5.66 3.43 -23.27
N LEU A 41 -6.08 4.12 -24.33
CA LEU A 41 -7.08 5.18 -24.27
C LEU A 41 -8.43 4.63 -23.78
N ARG A 42 -8.91 3.52 -24.35
CA ARG A 42 -10.15 2.84 -23.90
C ARG A 42 -10.08 2.45 -22.42
N LYS A 43 -8.94 1.89 -21.97
CA LYS A 43 -8.72 1.56 -20.55
C LYS A 43 -8.74 2.80 -19.65
N ARG A 44 -8.15 3.91 -20.09
CA ARG A 44 -8.14 5.17 -19.34
C ARG A 44 -9.55 5.75 -19.23
N LEU A 45 -10.29 5.82 -20.34
CA LEU A 45 -11.68 6.29 -20.36
C LEU A 45 -12.56 5.44 -19.42
N LYS A 46 -12.45 4.11 -19.48
CA LYS A 46 -13.20 3.21 -18.59
C LYS A 46 -12.91 3.49 -17.11
N ARG A 47 -11.65 3.74 -16.74
CA ARG A 47 -11.27 4.09 -15.35
C ARG A 47 -11.85 5.44 -14.93
N LEU A 48 -11.84 6.43 -15.82
CA LEU A 48 -12.42 7.74 -15.56
C LEU A 48 -13.93 7.64 -15.36
N GLU A 49 -14.64 6.88 -16.19
CA GLU A 49 -16.09 6.65 -16.03
C GLU A 49 -16.41 5.91 -14.72
N HIS A 50 -15.61 4.90 -14.34
CA HIS A 50 -15.74 4.26 -13.03
C HIS A 50 -15.48 5.24 -11.87
N ALA A 51 -14.52 6.16 -12.00
CA ALA A 51 -14.28 7.16 -10.98
C ALA A 51 -15.43 8.18 -10.88
N LYS A 52 -15.96 8.64 -12.02
CA LYS A 52 -17.12 9.55 -12.07
C LYS A 52 -18.35 8.91 -11.43
N THR A 53 -18.67 7.66 -11.78
CA THR A 53 -19.81 6.93 -11.21
C THR A 53 -19.66 6.71 -9.71
N ARG A 54 -18.46 6.38 -9.21
CA ARG A 54 -18.20 6.29 -7.76
C ARG A 54 -18.37 7.63 -7.06
N ARG A 55 -17.91 8.73 -7.66
CA ARG A 55 -18.11 10.09 -7.11
C ARG A 55 -19.60 10.46 -7.05
N LYS A 56 -20.38 10.18 -8.10
CA LYS A 56 -21.84 10.40 -8.11
C LYS A 56 -22.52 9.64 -6.97
N ARG A 57 -22.24 8.33 -6.82
CA ARG A 57 -22.80 7.53 -5.72
C ARG A 57 -22.41 8.03 -4.33
N ARG A 58 -21.19 8.57 -4.15
CA ARG A 58 -20.78 9.19 -2.89
C ARG A 58 -21.54 10.49 -2.64
N ALA A 59 -21.63 11.36 -3.65
CA ALA A 59 -22.38 12.60 -3.56
C ALA A 59 -23.87 12.36 -3.28
N GLU A 60 -24.48 11.33 -3.87
CA GLU A 60 -25.86 10.91 -3.56
C GLU A 60 -26.00 10.43 -2.11
N ARG A 61 -25.08 9.59 -1.61
CA ARG A 61 -25.07 9.17 -0.20
C ARG A 61 -24.89 10.34 0.75
N GLU A 62 -24.00 11.27 0.42
CA GLU A 62 -23.77 12.49 1.21
C GLU A 62 -24.99 13.40 1.18
N ARG A 63 -25.68 13.53 0.03
CA ARG A 63 -26.95 14.28 -0.06
C ARG A 63 -28.02 13.64 0.81
N LEU A 64 -28.24 12.33 0.69
CA LEU A 64 -29.22 11.60 1.51
C LEU A 64 -28.87 11.70 3.01
N ALA A 65 -27.59 11.58 3.37
CA ALA A 65 -27.15 11.76 4.76
C ALA A 65 -27.38 13.21 5.24
N ALA A 66 -27.14 14.21 4.40
CA ALA A 66 -27.40 15.60 4.73
C ALA A 66 -28.90 15.91 4.83
N GLU A 67 -29.74 15.28 4.00
CA GLU A 67 -31.20 15.37 4.10
C GLU A 67 -31.71 14.73 5.39
N LEU A 68 -31.23 13.54 5.75
CA LEU A 68 -31.54 12.88 7.03
C LEU A 68 -31.06 13.69 8.24
N ALA A 69 -29.89 14.32 8.15
CA ALA A 69 -29.37 15.20 9.19
C ALA A 69 -30.22 16.49 9.33
N LYS A 70 -30.69 17.06 8.22
CA LYS A 70 -31.57 18.24 8.20
C LYS A 70 -32.98 17.93 8.70
N SER A 71 -33.51 16.74 8.44
CA SER A 71 -34.82 16.31 8.93
C SER A 71 -34.81 15.89 10.41
N GLY A 72 -33.66 15.99 11.10
CA GLY A 72 -33.53 15.69 12.53
C GLY A 72 -33.93 14.26 12.90
N THR A 73 -34.01 13.36 11.91
CA THR A 73 -34.49 12.01 12.10
C THR A 73 -33.29 11.15 12.39
N ALA A 74 -32.94 11.03 13.67
CA ALA A 74 -32.11 9.95 14.17
C ALA A 74 -32.85 8.63 13.95
N THR A 75 -32.87 8.15 12.71
CA THR A 75 -33.35 6.83 12.38
C THR A 75 -32.34 5.84 12.94
N VAL A 76 -32.69 5.31 14.10
CA VAL A 76 -32.25 3.99 14.58
C VAL A 76 -32.21 3.07 13.36
N VAL A 77 -31.02 2.60 13.01
CA VAL A 77 -30.80 1.70 11.88
C VAL A 77 -31.49 0.38 12.21
N GLN A 78 -32.77 0.27 11.86
CA GLN A 78 -33.43 -1.02 11.76
C GLN A 78 -32.92 -1.69 10.49
N SER A 79 -32.30 -2.85 10.66
CA SER A 79 -31.90 -3.72 9.56
C SER A 79 -33.15 -4.22 8.84
N THR A 80 -33.56 -3.54 7.78
CA THR A 80 -34.49 -4.11 6.81
C THR A 80 -33.72 -5.09 5.93
N ARG A 81 -33.60 -6.33 6.41
CA ARG A 81 -33.44 -7.45 5.49
C ARG A 81 -34.82 -7.64 4.85
N GLU A 82 -35.02 -7.02 3.70
CA GLU A 82 -36.17 -7.27 2.84
C GLU A 82 -36.23 -8.78 2.58
N GLN A 83 -37.18 -9.45 3.25
CA GLN A 83 -37.63 -10.76 2.84
C GLN A 83 -38.31 -10.54 1.48
N ALA A 84 -37.78 -11.20 0.46
CA ALA A 84 -38.40 -11.26 -0.85
C ALA A 84 -39.85 -11.74 -0.68
N SER A 85 -40.79 -10.85 -0.94
CA SER A 85 -42.23 -11.10 -0.87
C SER A 85 -42.66 -12.00 -2.03
N GLY A 86 -43.04 -13.23 -1.70
CA GLY A 86 -43.77 -14.12 -2.58
C GLY A 86 -45.06 -14.59 -1.90
N ALA A 87 -46.14 -13.89 -2.23
CA ALA A 87 -47.56 -14.28 -2.13
C ALA A 87 -48.23 -14.48 -0.74
N GLU A 88 -49.45 -13.92 -0.69
CA GLU A 88 -50.59 -14.21 0.18
C GLU A 88 -50.68 -13.53 1.56
N ALA A 89 -51.37 -12.39 1.54
CA ALA A 89 -52.04 -11.80 2.68
C ALA A 89 -53.16 -12.74 3.18
N VAL A 90 -52.99 -13.29 4.37
CA VAL A 90 -54.06 -13.97 5.12
C VAL A 90 -54.10 -13.40 6.54
N GLY A 91 -55.22 -12.76 6.87
CA GLY A 91 -55.77 -12.63 8.23
C GLY A 91 -54.93 -11.90 9.27
N LEU A 92 -55.01 -10.56 9.30
CA LEU A 92 -54.69 -9.79 10.52
C LEU A 92 -55.83 -9.96 11.53
N GLU A 93 -55.73 -10.99 12.38
CA GLU A 93 -56.55 -11.07 13.58
C GLU A 93 -56.10 -10.05 14.62
N LYS A 94 -57.11 -9.47 15.28
CA LYS A 94 -57.01 -8.43 16.31
C LYS A 94 -56.36 -8.99 17.58
N SER A 95 -55.05 -8.91 17.70
CA SER A 95 -54.33 -8.93 18.99
C SER A 95 -52.84 -8.61 18.85
N VAL A 96 -52.48 -7.47 18.22
CA VAL A 96 -51.10 -6.97 18.36
C VAL A 96 -51.03 -6.22 19.69
N ALA A 97 -50.71 -6.98 20.74
CA ALA A 97 -50.36 -6.43 22.03
C ALA A 97 -49.15 -5.49 21.86
N THR A 98 -49.26 -4.34 22.52
CA THR A 98 -48.25 -3.30 22.74
C THR A 98 -46.82 -3.83 22.79
N GLU A 99 -45.94 -3.16 22.04
CA GLU A 99 -44.47 -3.13 22.15
C GLU A 99 -43.92 -4.01 23.28
N ALA A 100 -43.52 -5.25 22.92
CA ALA A 100 -42.75 -6.07 23.84
C ALA A 100 -41.42 -5.35 24.10
N ILE A 101 -41.29 -4.72 25.26
CA ILE A 101 -40.02 -4.23 25.78
C ILE A 101 -39.13 -5.46 25.98
N VAL A 102 -38.29 -5.75 24.99
CA VAL A 102 -37.28 -6.80 25.09
C VAL A 102 -36.19 -6.26 26.01
N ALA A 103 -36.29 -6.59 27.29
CA ALA A 103 -35.22 -6.35 28.24
C ALA A 103 -34.01 -7.17 27.80
N MET A 104 -32.94 -6.48 27.40
CA MET A 104 -31.68 -7.15 27.06
C MET A 104 -31.12 -7.81 28.33
N PRO A 105 -30.84 -9.12 28.30
CA PRO A 105 -30.25 -9.80 29.43
C PRO A 105 -28.89 -9.18 29.75
N GLU A 106 -28.60 -9.02 31.03
CA GLU A 106 -27.30 -8.52 31.46
C GLU A 106 -26.17 -9.38 30.87
N PRO A 107 -25.05 -8.75 30.48
CA PRO A 107 -23.94 -9.47 29.88
C PRO A 107 -23.41 -10.55 30.83
N ASN A 108 -23.33 -11.78 30.30
CA ASN A 108 -22.86 -12.97 31.01
C ASN A 108 -21.45 -12.74 31.63
N GLU A 109 -21.16 -13.36 32.77
CA GLU A 109 -19.89 -13.22 33.51
C GLU A 109 -18.66 -13.56 32.65
N ALA A 110 -18.78 -14.54 31.76
CA ALA A 110 -17.73 -14.89 30.81
C ALA A 110 -17.42 -13.73 29.84
N PHE A 111 -18.44 -12.97 29.42
CA PHE A 111 -18.28 -11.80 28.56
C PHE A 111 -17.66 -10.63 29.32
N ARG A 112 -18.11 -10.38 30.56
CA ARG A 112 -17.51 -9.37 31.45
C ARG A 112 -16.03 -9.65 31.70
N SER A 113 -15.70 -10.91 32.00
CA SER A 113 -14.32 -11.37 32.19
C SER A 113 -13.46 -11.16 30.94
N ALA A 114 -13.98 -11.46 29.74
CA ALA A 114 -13.27 -11.23 28.49
C ALA A 114 -12.97 -9.73 28.24
N LEU A 115 -13.91 -8.84 28.59
CA LEU A 115 -13.69 -7.40 28.55
C LEU A 115 -12.61 -6.97 29.55
N ASP A 116 -12.61 -7.52 30.77
CA ASP A 116 -11.57 -7.24 31.77
C ASP A 116 -10.18 -7.68 31.30
N TRP A 117 -10.06 -8.84 30.63
CA TRP A 117 -8.82 -9.29 30.00
C TRP A 117 -8.34 -8.31 28.93
N SER A 118 -9.26 -7.80 28.10
CA SER A 118 -8.90 -6.80 27.08
C SER A 118 -8.44 -5.49 27.70
N ALA A 119 -9.06 -5.04 28.78
CA ALA A 119 -8.69 -3.84 29.51
C ALA A 119 -7.30 -4.00 30.18
N ARG A 120 -7.05 -5.14 30.83
CA ARG A 120 -5.75 -5.47 31.43
C ARG A 120 -4.64 -5.58 30.38
N ALA A 121 -4.93 -6.17 29.22
CA ALA A 121 -3.98 -6.23 28.11
C ALA A 121 -3.62 -4.83 27.58
N ALA A 122 -4.61 -3.94 27.46
CA ALA A 122 -4.38 -2.56 27.06
C ALA A 122 -3.51 -1.79 28.10
N GLN A 123 -3.78 -1.99 29.39
CA GLN A 123 -2.97 -1.41 30.48
C GLN A 123 -1.54 -1.93 30.45
N ALA A 124 -1.32 -3.24 30.33
CA ALA A 124 0.02 -3.83 30.22
C ALA A 124 0.80 -3.29 29.01
N LEU A 125 0.14 -3.09 27.86
CA LEU A 125 0.77 -2.47 26.69
C LEU A 125 1.15 -1.01 26.94
N GLN A 126 0.33 -0.27 27.69
CA GLN A 126 0.65 1.10 28.07
C GLN A 126 1.83 1.15 29.03
N GLU A 127 1.90 0.27 30.02
CA GLU A 127 3.03 0.14 30.95
C GLU A 127 4.33 -0.22 30.22
N VAL A 128 4.29 -1.12 29.24
CA VAL A 128 5.48 -1.43 28.42
C VAL A 128 5.95 -0.20 27.65
N ARG A 129 5.03 0.60 27.11
CA ARG A 129 5.37 1.85 26.40
C ARG A 129 5.97 2.89 27.34
N THR A 130 5.46 3.05 28.55
CA THR A 130 6.02 4.01 29.52
C THR A 130 7.42 3.58 29.94
N ARG A 131 7.63 2.30 30.25
CA ARG A 131 8.97 1.76 30.56
C ARG A 131 9.96 1.94 29.41
N GLN A 132 9.50 1.78 28.16
CA GLN A 132 10.34 2.00 26.99
C GLN A 132 10.75 3.48 26.86
N LEU A 133 9.85 4.41 27.17
CA LEU A 133 10.17 5.85 27.18
C LEU A 133 11.17 6.19 28.28
N GLU A 134 10.95 5.70 29.50
CA GLU A 134 11.88 5.87 30.64
C GLU A 134 13.30 5.38 30.29
N LEU A 135 13.41 4.23 29.61
CA LEU A 135 14.69 3.70 29.16
C LEU A 135 15.34 4.60 28.10
N LYS A 136 14.58 5.09 27.12
CA LYS A 136 15.11 6.01 26.09
C LYS A 136 15.66 7.30 26.70
N ASP A 137 14.93 7.87 27.66
CA ASP A 137 15.35 9.09 28.36
C ASP A 137 16.60 8.84 29.21
N GLY A 138 16.70 7.66 29.85
CA GLY A 138 17.89 7.22 30.56
C GLY A 138 19.12 7.09 29.64
N PHE A 139 18.95 6.45 28.48
CA PHE A 139 20.03 6.32 27.49
C PHE A 139 20.46 7.68 26.92
N ALA A 140 19.53 8.59 26.67
CA ALA A 140 19.86 9.95 26.23
C ALA A 140 20.69 10.70 27.29
N THR A 141 20.34 10.56 28.57
CA THR A 141 21.09 11.17 29.67
C THR A 141 22.52 10.63 29.77
N LEU A 142 22.68 9.30 29.65
CA LEU A 142 23.98 8.66 29.62
C LEU A 142 24.82 9.08 28.40
N ALA A 143 24.20 9.21 27.23
CA ALA A 143 24.87 9.69 26.02
C ALA A 143 25.42 11.11 26.19
N VAL A 144 24.64 12.02 26.80
CA VAL A 144 25.09 13.40 27.08
C VAL A 144 26.23 13.40 28.09
N ALA A 145 26.17 12.59 29.14
CA ALA A 145 27.24 12.47 30.13
C ALA A 145 28.54 11.95 29.49
N GLU A 146 28.44 10.97 28.60
CA GLU A 146 29.60 10.41 27.90
C GLU A 146 30.17 11.40 26.86
N SER A 147 29.33 12.16 26.15
CA SER A 147 29.78 13.24 25.26
C SER A 147 30.59 14.30 26.00
N ARG A 148 30.09 14.78 27.15
CA ARG A 148 30.80 15.77 27.99
C ARG A 148 32.13 15.23 28.50
N ARG A 149 32.20 13.94 28.82
CA ARG A 149 33.45 13.27 29.19
C ARG A 149 34.44 13.25 28.02
N GLN A 150 33.98 12.94 26.80
CA GLN A 150 34.83 12.98 25.59
C GLN A 150 35.37 14.39 25.32
N GLU A 151 34.55 15.42 25.48
CA GLU A 151 34.99 16.82 25.38
C GLU A 151 36.07 17.15 26.42
N ALA A 152 35.92 16.69 27.66
CA ALA A 152 36.95 16.86 28.69
C ALA A 152 38.25 16.10 28.38
N LEU A 153 38.17 14.91 27.78
CA LEU A 153 39.33 14.16 27.31
C LEU A 153 40.04 14.88 26.15
N ALA A 154 39.28 15.42 25.18
CA ALA A 154 39.80 16.19 24.06
C ALA A 154 40.46 17.50 24.50
N ALA A 155 39.97 18.12 25.58
CA ALA A 155 40.58 19.27 26.23
C ALA A 155 41.87 18.93 27.02
N GLY A 156 42.30 17.66 27.03
CA GLY A 156 43.55 17.21 27.65
C GLY A 156 43.44 16.90 29.15
N ASN A 157 42.22 16.79 29.71
CA ASN A 157 42.04 16.75 31.16
C ASN A 157 42.14 15.36 31.84
N VAL A 158 42.26 14.21 31.15
CA VAL A 158 42.59 12.90 31.77
C VAL A 158 43.28 11.93 30.79
N VAL A 159 44.24 11.15 31.30
CA VAL A 159 44.99 10.07 30.62
C VAL A 159 44.28 8.71 30.81
N GLY A 160 43.89 8.04 29.71
CA GLY A 160 43.62 6.59 29.71
C GLY A 160 42.36 6.11 28.97
N GLU A 161 42.54 5.15 28.05
CA GLU A 161 41.52 4.30 27.38
C GLU A 161 40.46 4.96 26.45
N GLY A 162 40.77 6.07 25.77
CA GLY A 162 39.78 6.76 24.90
C GLY A 162 39.33 6.00 23.64
N LYS A 163 40.24 5.27 22.97
CA LYS A 163 39.98 4.78 21.60
C LYS A 163 38.99 3.61 21.48
N MET A 164 38.79 2.82 22.55
CA MET A 164 37.83 1.70 22.51
C MET A 164 36.41 2.11 22.95
N ARG A 165 36.22 3.30 23.51
CA ARG A 165 34.92 3.76 24.05
C ARG A 165 34.28 4.93 23.30
N GLU A 166 34.94 5.51 22.29
CA GLU A 166 34.36 6.53 21.41
C GLU A 166 33.03 6.10 20.76
N GLY A 167 32.89 4.81 20.46
CA GLY A 167 31.64 4.23 19.91
C GLY A 167 30.49 4.15 20.92
N VAL A 168 30.73 4.26 22.23
CA VAL A 168 29.70 4.08 23.28
C VAL A 168 28.70 5.22 23.28
N ALA A 169 29.14 6.47 23.10
CA ALA A 169 28.22 7.61 23.01
C ALA A 169 27.29 7.48 21.79
N GLN A 170 27.85 7.08 20.64
CA GLN A 170 27.07 6.84 19.42
C GLN A 170 26.09 5.68 19.59
N GLN A 171 26.51 4.57 20.21
CA GLN A 171 25.64 3.43 20.54
C GLN A 171 24.53 3.81 21.53
N LEU A 172 24.83 4.61 22.55
CA LEU A 172 23.83 5.10 23.50
C LEU A 172 22.80 6.03 22.84
N VAL A 173 23.24 6.92 21.94
CA VAL A 173 22.32 7.76 21.12
C VAL A 173 21.48 6.89 20.19
N LEU A 174 22.09 5.91 19.53
CA LEU A 174 21.41 4.97 18.65
C LEU A 174 20.40 4.12 19.43
N ALA A 175 20.74 3.70 20.65
CA ALA A 175 19.86 2.94 21.54
C ALA A 175 18.69 3.80 22.06
N ALA A 176 18.94 5.06 22.44
CA ALA A 176 17.92 6.03 22.83
C ALA A 176 16.95 6.35 21.67
N ALA A 177 17.47 6.44 20.44
CA ALA A 177 16.67 6.57 19.23
C ALA A 177 15.90 5.28 18.88
N GLY A 178 16.15 4.17 19.58
CA GLY A 178 15.58 2.85 19.30
C GLY A 178 16.15 2.17 18.06
N LEU A 179 17.27 2.68 17.55
CA LEU A 179 17.95 2.21 16.35
C LEU A 179 18.95 1.07 16.66
N ASP A 180 19.52 1.01 17.87
CA ASP A 180 20.48 -0.05 18.27
C ASP A 180 19.81 -1.34 18.79
N ALA A 181 18.48 -1.38 18.77
CA ALA A 181 17.71 -2.60 19.06
C ALA A 181 17.50 -3.48 17.81
N ILE A 182 18.00 -3.07 16.64
CA ILE A 182 17.89 -3.79 15.37
C ILE A 182 19.26 -4.34 14.94
N GLY A 183 19.99 -5.00 15.85
CA GLY A 183 20.60 -6.25 15.39
C GLY A 183 19.42 -7.14 14.99
N GLU A 184 19.37 -7.60 13.74
CA GLU A 184 18.27 -8.40 13.16
C GLU A 184 17.85 -9.53 14.11
N LYS A 185 16.90 -9.24 15.01
CA LYS A 185 16.29 -10.23 15.88
C LYS A 185 15.23 -10.89 15.02
N SER A 186 15.41 -12.18 14.80
CA SER A 186 14.47 -13.08 14.11
C SER A 186 13.04 -13.05 14.66
N TRP A 187 12.79 -12.40 15.81
CA TRP A 187 11.45 -12.19 16.36
C TRP A 187 10.69 -10.94 15.89
N THR A 188 11.36 -9.96 15.25
CA THR A 188 10.67 -8.86 14.55
C THR A 188 10.59 -9.06 13.05
N ALA A 189 11.25 -10.09 12.52
CA ALA A 189 10.97 -10.59 11.19
C ALA A 189 9.54 -11.16 11.24
N VAL A 190 8.57 -10.37 10.76
CA VAL A 190 7.31 -10.96 10.33
C VAL A 190 7.71 -11.96 9.26
N ASP A 191 7.68 -13.25 9.60
CA ASP A 191 7.89 -14.31 8.63
C ASP A 191 6.83 -14.12 7.55
N ASP A 192 7.22 -13.47 6.46
CA ASP A 192 6.38 -13.30 5.31
C ASP A 192 5.96 -14.72 4.90
N THR A 193 4.66 -14.97 4.93
CA THR A 193 4.11 -16.24 4.49
C THR A 193 4.70 -16.57 3.11
N PRO A 194 4.91 -17.85 2.77
CA PRO A 194 5.50 -18.23 1.48
C PRO A 194 4.78 -17.58 0.28
N LEU A 195 3.48 -17.28 0.44
CA LEU A 195 2.68 -16.54 -0.52
C LEU A 195 3.05 -15.04 -0.64
N GLN A 196 3.37 -14.37 0.46
CA GLN A 196 3.88 -12.99 0.46
C GLN A 196 5.23 -12.92 -0.26
N CYS A 197 6.18 -13.80 0.09
CA CYS A 197 7.47 -13.94 -0.58
C CYS A 197 7.34 -14.17 -2.10
N SER A 198 6.42 -15.05 -2.51
CA SER A 198 6.14 -15.30 -3.94
C SER A 198 5.55 -14.07 -4.65
N ARG A 199 4.64 -13.34 -3.99
CA ARG A 199 4.04 -12.12 -4.55
C ARG A 199 5.05 -10.97 -4.67
N THR A 200 5.89 -10.75 -3.66
CA THR A 200 6.96 -9.74 -3.69
C THR A 200 8.00 -10.07 -4.74
N ARG A 201 8.44 -11.34 -4.83
CA ARG A 201 9.33 -11.83 -5.89
C ARG A 201 8.73 -11.61 -7.28
N ARG A 202 7.47 -12.01 -7.51
CA ARG A 202 6.79 -11.82 -8.80
C ARG A 202 6.64 -10.34 -9.17
N ARG A 203 6.39 -9.46 -8.19
CA ARG A 203 6.33 -8.00 -8.40
C ARG A 203 7.71 -7.43 -8.73
N PHE A 204 8.76 -7.87 -8.05
CA PHE A 204 10.14 -7.49 -8.34
C PHE A 204 10.55 -7.92 -9.75
N GLU A 205 10.37 -9.20 -10.10
CA GLU A 205 10.67 -9.70 -11.44
C GLU A 205 9.86 -8.97 -12.51
N LYS A 206 8.60 -8.58 -12.23
CA LYS A 206 7.80 -7.77 -13.15
C LYS A 206 8.39 -6.36 -13.33
N ARG A 207 8.92 -5.74 -12.27
CA ARG A 207 9.64 -4.46 -12.38
C ARG A 207 10.91 -4.60 -13.22
N VAL A 208 11.68 -5.65 -12.98
CA VAL A 208 12.90 -5.95 -13.76
C VAL A 208 12.58 -6.19 -15.24
N ARG A 209 11.56 -7.01 -15.55
CA ARG A 209 11.12 -7.23 -16.95
C ARG A 209 10.67 -5.92 -17.62
N LYS A 210 9.99 -5.05 -16.88
CA LYS A 210 9.58 -3.73 -17.39
C LYS A 210 10.77 -2.79 -17.62
N ALA A 211 11.75 -2.78 -16.71
CA ALA A 211 12.97 -2.00 -16.87
C ALA A 211 13.75 -2.45 -18.10
N LYS A 212 13.99 -3.76 -18.25
CA LYS A 212 14.65 -4.33 -19.44
C LYS A 212 13.89 -4.06 -20.73
N ALA A 213 12.55 -4.10 -20.71
CA ALA A 213 11.74 -3.76 -21.87
C ALA A 213 11.80 -2.25 -22.20
N LYS A 214 11.95 -1.39 -21.18
CA LYS A 214 12.14 0.05 -21.35
C LYS A 214 13.52 0.35 -21.93
N GLU A 215 14.57 -0.25 -21.38
CA GLU A 215 15.95 -0.15 -21.93
C GLU A 215 16.01 -0.62 -23.37
N LYS A 216 15.34 -1.73 -23.73
CA LYS A 216 15.27 -2.19 -25.12
C LYS A 216 14.57 -1.19 -26.04
N ARG A 217 13.51 -0.53 -25.58
CA ARG A 217 12.81 0.52 -26.34
C ARG A 217 13.67 1.77 -26.49
N GLU A 218 14.39 2.15 -25.45
CA GLU A 218 15.32 3.29 -25.47
C GLU A 218 16.49 3.00 -26.42
N TRP A 219 17.05 1.79 -26.40
CA TRP A 219 18.06 1.33 -27.37
C TRP A 219 17.54 1.32 -28.81
N GLN A 220 16.31 0.85 -29.03
CA GLN A 220 15.69 0.84 -30.36
C GLN A 220 15.27 2.23 -30.87
N ALA A 221 15.12 3.21 -29.97
CA ALA A 221 14.83 4.60 -30.33
C ALA A 221 16.12 5.42 -30.55
N ALA A 222 17.27 4.93 -30.09
CA ALA A 222 18.58 5.55 -30.25
C ALA A 222 19.34 5.05 -31.50
N LEU A 223 18.82 4.03 -32.19
CA LEU A 223 19.26 3.54 -33.51
C LEU A 223 18.34 4.08 -34.60
#